data_AF-A0A3M6JV13-F1
#
_entry.id   AF-A0A3M6JV13-F1
#
_cell.length_a   1.000
_cell.length_b   1.000
_cell.length_c   1.000
_cell.angle_alpha   90.00
_cell.angle_beta   90.00
_cell.angle_gamma   90.00
#
_symmetry.space_group_name_H-M   'P 1'
#
loop_
_entity.id
_entity.type
_entity.pdbx_description
1 polymer ?
#
loop_
_entity_poly.entity_id
_entity_poly.type
_entity_poly.pdbx_seq_one_letter_code
_entity_poly.pdbx_strand_id
1 'polypeptide(L)'
;MGKGYSEEEIREKLIPVLKDSESGMSGVEIAEQMKVNRITMTKYLKVFAAEGLVRQKNIGNITLWFLEPGQESFHFPDDYFQVAPKFLDSLIKGQEDQVYSLIRNSLHSGATVHRLIIEVILPAIDSVKSMFDEGKIGTAEQNLLRTIISKSLQILGQIPIVADSKKNVVVISADFQSSLIAEAASAAFHSDSWKVSHLGDMSSAIDVLFDLDFQKLIGKVWKQKPGVLIVVVFSETDEGLNFFADSINPTKSKSGKRMKLILCGSASRKAKTESDLVTDKLDEIIQWSQTVYQNQK
;
A
#
# COMPACT_ATOMS: atom_id res chain seq x y z
N MET A 1 -39.70 -2.96 7.92
CA MET A 1 -38.36 -2.33 7.78
C MET A 1 -37.40 -3.43 7.43
N GLY A 2 -36.94 -3.50 6.17
CA GLY A 2 -36.13 -4.62 5.68
C GLY A 2 -34.79 -4.64 6.40
N LYS A 3 -34.39 -5.81 6.92
CA LYS A 3 -33.01 -6.04 7.38
C LYS A 3 -32.07 -5.70 6.23
N GLY A 4 -31.34 -4.60 6.33
CA GLY A 4 -30.23 -4.33 5.42
C GLY A 4 -29.13 -5.31 5.76
N TYR A 5 -28.76 -6.17 4.80
CA TYR A 5 -27.57 -6.99 4.94
C TYR A 5 -26.35 -6.09 4.69
N SER A 6 -25.27 -6.23 5.46
CA SER A 6 -24.00 -5.58 5.10
C SER A 6 -23.34 -6.33 3.95
N GLU A 7 -22.50 -5.65 3.18
CA GLU A 7 -21.74 -6.30 2.12
C GLU A 7 -20.79 -7.35 2.68
N GLU A 8 -20.15 -7.08 3.83
CA GLU A 8 -19.28 -8.05 4.50
C GLU A 8 -20.05 -9.32 4.91
N GLU A 9 -21.25 -9.17 5.48
CA GLU A 9 -22.08 -10.30 5.91
C GLU A 9 -22.46 -11.23 4.74
N ILE A 10 -22.75 -10.64 3.57
CA ILE A 10 -23.05 -11.43 2.38
C ILE A 10 -21.77 -12.07 1.83
N ARG A 11 -20.64 -11.35 1.79
CA ARG A 11 -19.35 -11.88 1.32
C ARG A 11 -18.90 -13.07 2.14
N GLU A 12 -18.88 -12.96 3.47
CA GLU A 12 -18.47 -14.03 4.39
C GLU A 12 -19.30 -15.31 4.21
N LYS A 13 -20.62 -15.17 3.99
CA LYS A 13 -21.50 -16.33 3.76
C LYS A 13 -21.39 -16.89 2.34
N LEU A 14 -21.06 -16.07 1.35
CA LEU A 14 -20.98 -16.48 -0.05
C LEU A 14 -19.73 -17.32 -0.34
N ILE A 15 -18.59 -16.97 0.26
CA ILE A 15 -17.32 -17.69 0.08
C ILE A 15 -17.47 -19.20 0.36
N PRO A 16 -17.96 -19.67 1.53
CA PRO A 16 -18.09 -21.10 1.79
C PRO A 16 -19.12 -21.77 0.87
N VAL A 17 -20.24 -21.07 0.55
CA VAL A 17 -21.28 -21.59 -0.34
C VAL A 17 -20.72 -21.93 -1.73
N LEU A 18 -19.87 -21.07 -2.28
CA LEU A 18 -19.28 -21.28 -3.60
C LEU A 18 -17.99 -22.12 -3.58
N LYS A 19 -17.26 -22.13 -2.47
CA LYS A 19 -16.02 -22.92 -2.31
C LYS A 19 -16.27 -24.42 -2.46
N ASP A 20 -17.44 -24.88 -2.00
CA ASP A 20 -17.82 -26.30 -2.06
C ASP A 20 -18.41 -26.71 -3.42
N SER A 21 -18.56 -25.79 -4.38
CA SER A 21 -19.26 -26.01 -5.64
C SER A 21 -18.33 -25.88 -6.87
N GLU A 22 -17.67 -26.98 -7.24
CA GLU A 22 -16.79 -27.04 -8.43
C GLU A 22 -17.50 -26.67 -9.75
N SER A 23 -18.79 -26.98 -9.87
CA SER A 23 -19.60 -26.67 -11.08
C SER A 23 -20.11 -25.23 -11.13
N GLY A 24 -19.88 -24.44 -10.09
CA GLY A 24 -20.54 -23.15 -9.89
C GLY A 24 -22.03 -23.28 -9.57
N MET A 25 -22.62 -22.20 -9.05
CA MET A 25 -24.02 -22.15 -8.64
C MET A 25 -24.77 -21.04 -9.36
N SER A 26 -26.05 -21.25 -9.65
CA SER A 26 -26.93 -20.21 -10.18
C SER A 26 -27.30 -19.19 -9.10
N GLY A 27 -27.62 -17.96 -9.52
CA GLY A 27 -28.08 -16.93 -8.58
C GLY A 27 -29.38 -17.27 -7.83
N VAL A 28 -30.13 -18.29 -8.28
CA VAL A 28 -31.31 -18.80 -7.57
C VAL A 28 -30.90 -19.72 -6.43
N GLU A 29 -30.02 -20.69 -6.72
CA GLU A 29 -29.52 -21.65 -5.72
C GLU A 29 -28.78 -20.93 -4.58
N ILE A 30 -27.93 -19.95 -4.92
CA ILE A 30 -27.20 -19.14 -3.93
C ILE A 30 -28.19 -18.38 -3.03
N ALA A 31 -29.22 -17.77 -3.62
CA ALA A 31 -30.22 -16.99 -2.88
C ALA A 31 -31.02 -17.87 -1.89
N GLU A 32 -31.37 -19.09 -2.32
CA GLU A 32 -32.07 -20.07 -1.49
C GLU A 32 -31.21 -20.55 -0.33
N GLN A 33 -29.96 -20.95 -0.60
CA GLN A 33 -29.03 -21.44 0.42
C GLN A 33 -28.67 -20.37 1.45
N MET A 34 -28.45 -19.13 0.99
CA MET A 34 -28.13 -18.00 1.88
C MET A 34 -29.37 -17.39 2.56
N LYS A 35 -30.58 -17.82 2.19
CA LYS A 35 -31.86 -17.26 2.67
C LYS A 35 -31.96 -15.74 2.46
N VAL A 36 -31.49 -15.27 1.30
CA VAL A 36 -31.52 -13.86 0.88
C VAL A 36 -32.45 -13.72 -0.32
N ASN A 37 -33.16 -12.61 -0.43
CA ASN A 37 -34.01 -12.36 -1.58
C ASN A 37 -33.21 -12.43 -2.90
N ARG A 38 -33.72 -13.16 -3.90
CA ARG A 38 -33.06 -13.36 -5.21
C ARG A 38 -32.62 -12.07 -5.89
N ILE A 39 -33.44 -11.02 -5.85
CA ILE A 39 -33.13 -9.73 -6.49
C ILE A 39 -31.94 -9.08 -5.77
N THR A 40 -31.97 -9.11 -4.43
CA THR A 40 -30.87 -8.62 -3.59
C THR A 40 -29.58 -9.41 -3.84
N MET A 41 -29.66 -10.74 -3.86
CA MET A 41 -28.50 -11.60 -4.12
C MET A 41 -27.90 -11.33 -5.51
N THR A 42 -28.72 -11.16 -6.53
CA THR A 42 -28.26 -10.84 -7.89
C THR A 42 -27.53 -9.49 -7.93
N LYS A 43 -27.94 -8.50 -7.12
CA LYS A 43 -27.23 -7.23 -7.01
C LYS A 43 -25.85 -7.42 -6.39
N TYR A 44 -25.76 -8.15 -5.26
CA TYR A 44 -24.48 -8.43 -4.61
C TYR A 44 -23.54 -9.24 -5.51
N LEU A 45 -24.02 -10.29 -6.19
CA LEU A 45 -23.21 -11.08 -7.12
C LEU A 45 -22.60 -10.23 -8.25
N LYS A 46 -23.31 -9.22 -8.74
CA LYS A 46 -22.78 -8.29 -9.73
C LYS A 46 -21.70 -7.37 -9.16
N VAL A 47 -21.89 -6.88 -7.93
CA VAL A 47 -20.87 -6.08 -7.21
C VAL A 47 -19.61 -6.93 -6.99
N PHE A 48 -19.78 -8.12 -6.43
CA PHE A 48 -18.70 -9.07 -6.19
C PHE A 48 -17.98 -9.53 -7.45
N ALA A 49 -18.66 -9.55 -8.60
CA ALA A 49 -18.00 -9.81 -9.87
C ALA A 49 -17.17 -8.65 -10.38
N ALA A 50 -17.61 -7.41 -10.15
CA ALA A 50 -16.83 -6.23 -10.46
C ALA A 50 -15.59 -6.11 -9.54
N GLU A 51 -15.69 -6.61 -8.31
CA GLU A 51 -14.60 -6.64 -7.33
C GLU A 51 -13.65 -7.84 -7.48
N GLY A 52 -14.01 -8.82 -8.32
CA GLY A 52 -13.20 -10.02 -8.56
C GLY A 52 -13.32 -11.10 -7.48
N LEU A 53 -14.35 -11.07 -6.63
CA LEU A 53 -14.68 -12.15 -5.70
C LEU A 53 -15.30 -13.35 -6.43
N VAL A 54 -16.18 -13.10 -7.39
CA VAL A 54 -16.86 -14.15 -8.15
C VAL A 54 -16.72 -13.93 -9.66
N ARG A 55 -16.67 -15.03 -10.41
CA ARG A 55 -16.70 -15.00 -11.88
C ARG A 55 -18.04 -15.50 -12.39
N GLN A 56 -18.50 -14.89 -13.48
CA GLN A 56 -19.74 -15.23 -14.14
C GLN A 56 -19.48 -16.06 -15.39
N LYS A 57 -20.23 -17.15 -15.57
CA LYS A 57 -20.29 -17.91 -16.83
C LYS A 57 -21.74 -18.10 -17.25
N ASN A 58 -22.07 -17.74 -18.48
CA ASN A 58 -23.40 -17.95 -19.03
C ASN A 58 -23.43 -19.28 -19.81
N ILE A 59 -24.36 -20.16 -19.45
CA ILE A 59 -24.61 -21.44 -20.13
C ILE A 59 -26.09 -21.45 -20.55
N GLY A 60 -26.33 -21.21 -21.84
CA GLY A 60 -27.69 -20.99 -22.35
C GLY A 60 -28.36 -19.81 -21.64
N ASN A 61 -29.51 -20.05 -21.00
CA ASN A 61 -30.27 -19.04 -20.27
C ASN A 61 -29.90 -18.97 -18.78
N ILE A 62 -28.94 -19.77 -18.31
CA ILE A 62 -28.54 -19.84 -16.90
C ILE A 62 -27.21 -19.12 -16.72
N THR A 63 -27.15 -18.26 -15.71
CA THR A 63 -25.91 -17.64 -15.23
C THR A 63 -25.40 -18.41 -14.02
N LEU A 64 -24.20 -18.99 -14.16
CA LEU A 64 -23.47 -19.64 -13.08
C LEU A 64 -22.41 -18.70 -12.53
N TRP A 65 -22.30 -18.70 -11.21
CA TRP A 65 -21.32 -17.95 -10.44
C TRP A 65 -20.35 -18.93 -9.81
N PHE A 66 -19.08 -18.59 -9.88
CA PHE A 66 -18.00 -19.36 -9.26
C PHE A 66 -17.23 -18.42 -8.35
N LEU A 67 -16.70 -18.94 -7.26
CA LEU A 67 -15.69 -18.24 -6.50
C LEU A 67 -14.43 -18.09 -7.36
N GLU A 68 -13.81 -16.91 -7.37
CA GLU A 68 -12.48 -16.80 -7.97
C GLU A 68 -11.47 -17.63 -7.13
N PRO A 69 -10.46 -18.26 -7.75
CA PRO A 69 -9.42 -18.95 -7.01
C PRO A 69 -8.69 -18.03 -6.03
N GLY A 70 -8.40 -18.54 -4.84
CA GLY A 70 -7.67 -17.80 -3.80
C GLY A 70 -8.54 -16.87 -2.95
N GLN A 71 -9.86 -16.88 -3.13
CA GLN A 71 -10.79 -16.16 -2.27
C GLN A 71 -10.96 -16.88 -0.93
N GLU A 72 -10.57 -16.18 0.14
CA GLU A 72 -10.63 -16.64 1.52
C GLU A 72 -11.25 -15.54 2.40
N SER A 73 -11.97 -15.95 3.44
CA SER A 73 -12.44 -15.04 4.49
C SER A 73 -11.38 -14.96 5.59
N PHE A 74 -10.86 -13.77 5.84
CA PHE A 74 -9.94 -13.51 6.95
C PHE A 74 -10.66 -12.75 8.06
N HIS A 75 -10.21 -12.93 9.30
CA HIS A 75 -10.68 -12.20 10.47
C HIS A 75 -9.53 -11.37 11.02
N PHE A 76 -9.52 -10.07 10.71
CA PHE A 76 -8.50 -9.16 11.21
C PHE A 76 -8.90 -8.58 12.57
N PRO A 77 -7.94 -8.35 13.48
CA PRO A 77 -6.49 -8.38 13.28
C PRO A 77 -5.83 -9.76 13.44
N ASP A 78 -6.58 -10.81 13.77
CA ASP A 78 -6.00 -12.10 14.16
C ASP A 78 -5.27 -12.78 12.99
N ASP A 79 -5.71 -12.61 11.75
CA ASP A 79 -5.19 -13.39 10.62
C ASP A 79 -3.96 -12.83 9.88
N TYR A 80 -3.34 -11.73 10.33
CA TYR A 80 -2.13 -11.20 9.69
C TYR A 80 -0.98 -12.22 9.62
N PHE A 81 -0.82 -13.04 10.67
CA PHE A 81 0.20 -14.10 10.70
C PHE A 81 -0.06 -15.22 9.68
N GLN A 82 -1.30 -15.37 9.21
CA GLN A 82 -1.65 -16.34 8.17
C GLN A 82 -1.41 -15.77 6.77
N VAL A 83 -1.67 -14.47 6.60
CA VAL A 83 -1.52 -13.76 5.32
C VAL A 83 -0.05 -13.62 4.95
N ALA A 84 0.82 -13.25 5.90
CA ALA A 84 2.25 -13.04 5.66
C ALA A 84 2.96 -14.23 4.96
N PRO A 85 2.90 -15.48 5.47
CA PRO A 85 3.55 -16.61 4.82
C PRO A 85 2.90 -16.98 3.48
N LYS A 86 1.57 -16.84 3.33
CA LYS A 86 0.88 -17.08 2.04
C LYS A 86 1.32 -16.08 0.98
N PHE A 87 1.41 -14.80 1.34
CA PHE A 87 1.88 -13.74 0.46
C PHE A 87 3.29 -14.04 -0.03
N LEU A 88 4.21 -14.38 0.89
CA LEU A 88 5.59 -14.68 0.55
C LEU A 88 5.72 -15.93 -0.33
N ASP A 89 4.99 -17.00 -0.04
CA ASP A 89 5.01 -18.24 -0.82
C ASP A 89 4.51 -18.02 -2.25
N SER A 90 3.35 -17.36 -2.42
CA SER A 90 2.82 -17.01 -3.74
C SER A 90 3.74 -16.06 -4.50
N LEU A 91 4.36 -15.10 -3.79
CA LEU A 91 5.32 -14.15 -4.36
C LEU A 91 6.54 -14.89 -4.92
N ILE A 92 7.22 -15.71 -4.12
CA ILE A 92 8.42 -16.45 -4.54
C ILE A 92 8.11 -17.39 -5.71
N LYS A 93 6.89 -17.93 -5.79
CA LYS A 93 6.43 -18.75 -6.93
C LYS A 93 6.07 -17.93 -8.19
N GLY A 94 6.14 -16.60 -8.13
CA GLY A 94 5.75 -15.71 -9.23
C GLY A 94 4.25 -15.71 -9.54
N GLN A 95 3.40 -16.11 -8.59
CA GLN A 95 1.96 -16.24 -8.77
C GLN A 95 1.25 -14.89 -8.57
N GLU A 96 1.44 -13.96 -9.53
CA GLU A 96 0.97 -12.57 -9.43
C GLU A 96 -0.51 -12.46 -9.02
N ASP A 97 -1.38 -13.23 -9.69
CA ASP A 97 -2.83 -13.16 -9.46
C ASP A 97 -3.20 -13.54 -8.02
N GLN A 98 -2.50 -14.52 -7.43
CA GLN A 98 -2.73 -14.94 -6.05
C GLN A 98 -2.26 -13.88 -5.07
N VAL A 99 -1.10 -13.26 -5.33
CA VAL A 99 -0.57 -12.17 -4.49
C VAL A 99 -1.55 -10.99 -4.47
N TYR A 100 -2.04 -10.56 -5.63
CA TYR A 100 -2.98 -9.45 -5.71
C TYR A 100 -4.35 -9.79 -5.12
N SER A 101 -4.83 -11.02 -5.36
CA SER A 101 -6.08 -11.51 -4.75
C SER A 101 -5.97 -11.50 -3.24
N LEU A 102 -4.88 -12.00 -2.67
CA LEU A 102 -4.66 -12.03 -1.22
C LEU A 102 -4.71 -10.63 -0.58
N ILE A 103 -4.09 -9.63 -1.21
CA ILE A 103 -4.14 -8.24 -0.73
C ILE A 103 -5.56 -7.67 -0.81
N ARG A 104 -6.27 -7.87 -1.93
CA ARG A 104 -7.67 -7.41 -2.06
C ARG A 104 -8.57 -8.08 -1.04
N ASN A 105 -8.45 -9.40 -0.88
CA ASN A 105 -9.27 -10.18 0.06
C ASN A 105 -9.00 -9.74 1.50
N SER A 106 -7.74 -9.42 1.81
CA SER A 106 -7.38 -8.88 3.12
C SER A 106 -8.06 -7.53 3.38
N LEU A 107 -7.98 -6.59 2.44
CA LEU A 107 -8.67 -5.29 2.54
C LEU A 107 -10.19 -5.46 2.68
N HIS A 108 -10.77 -6.32 1.84
CA HIS A 108 -12.19 -6.65 1.81
C HIS A 108 -12.69 -7.33 3.08
N SER A 109 -11.79 -7.95 3.85
CA SER A 109 -12.08 -8.56 5.15
C SER A 109 -11.72 -7.64 6.34
N GLY A 110 -11.43 -6.36 6.07
CA GLY A 110 -11.23 -5.34 7.10
C GLY A 110 -9.77 -5.14 7.54
N ALA A 111 -8.78 -5.68 6.81
CA ALA A 111 -7.38 -5.37 7.09
C ALA A 111 -7.09 -3.88 6.90
N THR A 112 -6.36 -3.30 7.85
CA THR A 112 -5.79 -1.97 7.69
C THR A 112 -4.57 -2.01 6.75
N VAL A 113 -4.46 -1.01 5.88
CA VAL A 113 -3.31 -0.82 4.97
C VAL A 113 -2.00 -0.78 5.75
N HIS A 114 -1.98 -0.02 6.84
CA HIS A 114 -0.79 0.16 7.68
C HIS A 114 -0.24 -1.19 8.19
N ARG A 115 -1.10 -2.05 8.76
CA ARG A 115 -0.66 -3.38 9.22
C ARG A 115 -0.33 -4.34 8.08
N LEU A 116 -1.05 -4.30 6.94
CA LEU A 116 -0.64 -5.08 5.77
C LEU A 116 0.77 -4.71 5.32
N ILE A 117 1.11 -3.44 5.33
CA ILE A 117 2.46 -2.99 4.97
C ILE A 117 3.48 -3.54 5.97
N ILE A 118 3.28 -3.32 7.27
CA ILE A 118 4.26 -3.66 8.30
C ILE A 118 4.39 -5.16 8.52
N GLU A 119 3.27 -5.89 8.58
CA GLU A 119 3.25 -7.31 8.99
C GLU A 119 3.36 -8.27 7.80
N VAL A 120 3.07 -7.82 6.58
CA VAL A 120 3.04 -8.69 5.37
C VAL A 120 4.05 -8.23 4.32
N ILE A 121 3.98 -6.97 3.88
CA ILE A 121 4.73 -6.52 2.70
C ILE A 121 6.19 -6.21 3.02
N LEU A 122 6.49 -5.50 4.11
CA LEU A 122 7.88 -5.20 4.49
C LEU A 122 8.71 -6.48 4.70
N PRO A 123 8.23 -7.50 5.45
CA PRO A 123 8.95 -8.77 5.58
C PRO A 123 9.19 -9.47 4.23
N ALA A 124 8.27 -9.35 3.28
CA ALA A 124 8.44 -9.89 1.93
C ALA A 124 9.50 -9.11 1.12
N ILE A 125 9.58 -7.78 1.25
CA ILE A 125 10.65 -6.97 0.67
C ILE A 125 12.01 -7.45 1.19
N ASP A 126 12.13 -7.59 2.51
CA ASP A 126 13.37 -8.06 3.17
C ASP A 126 13.75 -9.48 2.72
N SER A 127 12.76 -10.36 2.59
CA SER A 127 12.97 -11.74 2.12
C SER A 127 13.49 -11.78 0.68
N VAL A 128 12.92 -10.99 -0.23
CA VAL A 128 13.39 -10.90 -1.63
C VAL A 128 14.81 -10.34 -1.68
N LYS A 129 15.12 -9.33 -0.86
CA LYS A 129 16.47 -8.78 -0.74
C LYS A 129 17.46 -9.84 -0.25
N SER A 130 17.15 -10.55 0.84
CA SER A 130 18.00 -11.61 1.39
C SER A 130 18.26 -12.71 0.35
N MET A 131 17.23 -13.15 -0.39
CA MET A 131 17.39 -14.14 -1.45
C MET A 131 18.34 -13.67 -2.55
N PHE A 132 18.33 -12.39 -2.91
CA PHE A 132 19.23 -11.82 -3.90
C PHE A 132 20.66 -11.72 -3.37
N ASP A 133 20.83 -11.18 -2.15
CA ASP A 133 22.13 -11.00 -1.51
C ASP A 133 22.85 -12.35 -1.26
N GLU A 134 22.07 -13.40 -0.96
CA GLU A 134 22.55 -14.78 -0.81
C GLU A 134 22.79 -15.50 -2.16
N GLY A 135 22.48 -14.85 -3.30
CA GLY A 135 22.65 -15.42 -4.64
C GLY A 135 21.65 -16.53 -4.99
N LYS A 136 20.54 -16.66 -4.24
CA LYS A 136 19.48 -17.64 -4.52
C LYS A 136 18.64 -17.27 -5.74
N ILE A 137 18.52 -15.98 -6.04
CA ILE A 137 17.81 -15.44 -7.20
C ILE A 137 18.71 -14.48 -7.98
N GLY A 138 18.49 -14.39 -9.30
CA GLY A 138 19.19 -13.44 -10.16
C GLY A 138 18.50 -12.08 -10.27
N THR A 139 19.14 -11.11 -10.92
CA THR A 139 18.59 -9.74 -11.10
C THR A 139 17.24 -9.73 -11.83
N ALA A 140 17.04 -10.58 -12.84
CA ALA A 140 15.78 -10.64 -13.58
C ALA A 140 14.62 -11.11 -12.69
N GLU A 141 14.86 -12.12 -11.87
CA GLU A 141 13.89 -12.65 -10.91
C GLU A 141 13.63 -11.65 -9.78
N GLN A 142 14.67 -11.02 -9.23
CA GLN A 142 14.52 -9.94 -8.26
C GLN A 142 13.62 -8.82 -8.80
N ASN A 143 13.85 -8.36 -10.04
CA ASN A 143 13.05 -7.31 -10.65
C ASN A 143 11.59 -7.73 -10.88
N LEU A 144 11.34 -8.99 -11.25
CA LEU A 144 9.99 -9.52 -11.35
C LEU A 144 9.28 -9.48 -9.99
N LEU A 145 9.92 -10.03 -8.95
CA LEU A 145 9.35 -10.05 -7.59
C LEU A 145 9.11 -8.64 -7.05
N ARG A 146 10.04 -7.72 -7.26
CA ARG A 146 9.86 -6.29 -6.90
C ARG A 146 8.67 -5.66 -7.64
N THR A 147 8.47 -6.00 -8.91
CA THR A 147 7.32 -5.51 -9.69
C THR A 147 5.99 -6.01 -9.12
N ILE A 148 5.93 -7.27 -8.69
CA ILE A 148 4.76 -7.85 -8.04
C ILE A 148 4.47 -7.15 -6.71
N ILE A 149 5.51 -6.88 -5.90
CA ILE A 149 5.36 -6.12 -4.65
C ILE A 149 4.86 -4.69 -4.94
N SER A 150 5.46 -3.99 -5.91
CA SER A 150 5.07 -2.62 -6.29
C SER A 150 3.60 -2.55 -6.71
N LYS A 151 3.14 -3.47 -7.58
CA LYS A 151 1.73 -3.55 -7.96
C LYS A 151 0.82 -3.86 -6.77
N SER A 152 1.27 -4.65 -5.80
CA SER A 152 0.54 -4.90 -4.55
C SER A 152 0.38 -3.63 -3.72
N LEU A 153 1.44 -2.82 -3.60
CA LEU A 153 1.39 -1.52 -2.94
C LEU A 153 0.48 -0.52 -3.69
N GLN A 154 0.45 -0.56 -5.01
CA GLN A 154 -0.48 0.26 -5.81
C GLN A 154 -1.95 -0.09 -5.53
N ILE A 155 -2.29 -1.37 -5.33
CA ILE A 155 -3.64 -1.78 -4.91
C ILE A 155 -4.01 -1.11 -3.58
N LEU A 156 -3.09 -1.08 -2.61
CA LEU A 156 -3.30 -0.40 -1.32
C LEU A 156 -3.46 1.13 -1.50
N GLY A 157 -2.70 1.72 -2.42
CA GLY A 157 -2.75 3.16 -2.72
C GLY A 157 -3.98 3.63 -3.51
N GLN A 158 -4.74 2.71 -4.10
CA GLN A 158 -5.94 3.03 -4.89
C GLN A 158 -7.22 3.09 -4.05
N ILE A 159 -7.13 2.86 -2.74
CA ILE A 159 -8.29 2.96 -1.85
C ILE A 159 -8.82 4.40 -1.87
N PRO A 160 -10.14 4.60 -2.07
CA PRO A 160 -10.73 5.93 -2.16
C PRO A 160 -10.70 6.61 -0.79
N ILE A 161 -9.78 7.56 -0.62
CA ILE A 161 -9.58 8.31 0.63
C ILE A 161 -9.59 9.80 0.33
N VAL A 162 -10.35 10.55 1.14
CA VAL A 162 -10.40 12.01 1.04
C VAL A 162 -9.22 12.59 1.79
N ALA A 163 -8.23 13.11 1.05
CA ALA A 163 -7.04 13.71 1.64
C ALA A 163 -7.37 14.99 2.45
N ASP A 164 -6.75 15.13 3.62
CA ASP A 164 -6.78 16.36 4.40
C ASP A 164 -5.83 17.38 3.77
N SER A 165 -6.38 18.52 3.34
CA SER A 165 -5.62 19.63 2.74
C SER A 165 -4.46 20.16 3.59
N LYS A 166 -4.46 19.90 4.91
CA LYS A 166 -3.41 20.32 5.85
C LYS A 166 -2.33 19.25 6.09
N LYS A 167 -2.50 18.04 5.58
CA LYS A 167 -1.54 16.94 5.67
C LYS A 167 -0.88 16.73 4.32
N ASN A 168 0.37 17.16 4.15
CA ASN A 168 1.10 17.02 2.89
C ASN A 168 2.38 16.23 3.12
N VAL A 169 2.68 15.29 2.23
CA VAL A 169 3.94 14.54 2.28
C VAL A 169 4.56 14.41 0.89
N VAL A 170 5.86 14.60 0.81
CA VAL A 170 6.69 14.28 -0.36
C VAL A 170 7.57 13.10 0.02
N VAL A 171 7.53 12.04 -0.79
CA VAL A 171 8.29 10.81 -0.55
C VAL A 171 9.30 10.61 -1.67
N ILE A 172 10.56 10.39 -1.29
CA ILE A 172 11.71 10.29 -2.20
C ILE A 172 12.47 9.00 -1.90
N SER A 173 12.82 8.25 -2.92
CA SER A 173 13.85 7.22 -2.84
C SER A 173 15.16 7.77 -3.39
N ALA A 174 16.24 7.70 -2.61
CA ALA A 174 17.56 8.19 -3.02
C ALA A 174 18.38 7.11 -3.75
N ASP A 175 17.91 5.87 -3.76
CA ASP A 175 18.50 4.75 -4.47
C ASP A 175 17.42 3.74 -4.91
N PHE A 176 17.83 2.82 -5.79
CA PHE A 176 16.95 1.77 -6.31
C PHE A 176 16.45 0.82 -5.21
N GLN A 177 17.30 0.49 -4.22
CA GLN A 177 16.95 -0.50 -3.19
C GLN A 177 15.80 -0.02 -2.31
N SER A 178 15.79 1.27 -1.98
CA SER A 178 14.82 1.93 -1.13
C SER A 178 13.45 2.20 -1.78
N SER A 179 13.32 1.98 -3.10
CA SER A 179 12.11 2.32 -3.88
C SER A 179 10.83 1.68 -3.32
N LEU A 180 10.85 0.38 -3.02
CA LEU A 180 9.67 -0.31 -2.50
C LEU A 180 9.27 0.17 -1.10
N ILE A 181 10.23 0.54 -0.26
CA ILE A 181 9.95 1.09 1.07
C ILE A 181 9.33 2.50 0.93
N ALA A 182 9.82 3.30 -0.02
CA ALA A 182 9.23 4.60 -0.35
C ALA A 182 7.79 4.47 -0.91
N GLU A 183 7.52 3.47 -1.75
CA GLU A 183 6.17 3.14 -2.21
C GLU A 183 5.27 2.68 -1.04
N ALA A 184 5.78 1.85 -0.15
CA ALA A 184 5.08 1.40 1.05
C ALA A 184 4.71 2.58 1.96
N ALA A 185 5.65 3.48 2.22
CA ALA A 185 5.39 4.71 2.96
C ALA A 185 4.30 5.55 2.30
N SER A 186 4.31 5.64 0.98
CA SER A 186 3.32 6.41 0.21
C SER A 186 1.92 5.82 0.36
N ALA A 187 1.78 4.50 0.28
CA ALA A 187 0.51 3.81 0.52
C ALA A 187 0.01 3.99 1.97
N ALA A 188 0.92 3.89 2.95
CA ALA A 188 0.58 4.11 4.37
C ALA A 188 0.11 5.55 4.62
N PHE A 189 0.85 6.55 4.15
CA PHE A 189 0.46 7.96 4.27
C PHE A 189 -0.87 8.28 3.59
N HIS A 190 -1.09 7.74 2.38
CA HIS A 190 -2.37 7.87 1.68
C HIS A 190 -3.51 7.28 2.52
N SER A 191 -3.29 6.11 3.15
CA SER A 191 -4.27 5.49 4.04
C SER A 191 -4.65 6.36 5.26
N ASP A 192 -3.73 7.20 5.72
CA ASP A 192 -3.92 8.15 6.83
C ASP A 192 -4.41 9.54 6.36
N SER A 193 -4.95 9.61 5.13
CA SER A 193 -5.50 10.82 4.51
C SER A 193 -4.47 11.93 4.28
N TRP A 194 -3.20 11.60 4.10
CA TRP A 194 -2.20 12.56 3.66
C TRP A 194 -2.27 12.78 2.15
N LYS A 195 -2.05 14.02 1.71
CA LYS A 195 -1.80 14.31 0.30
C LYS A 195 -0.37 13.91 -0.05
N VAL A 196 -0.22 12.76 -0.70
CA VAL A 196 1.08 12.17 -1.06
C VAL A 196 1.57 12.67 -2.42
N SER A 197 2.82 13.10 -2.49
CA SER A 197 3.57 13.37 -3.71
C SER A 197 4.80 12.45 -3.76
N HIS A 198 4.64 11.27 -4.36
CA HIS A 198 5.70 10.29 -4.50
C HIS A 198 6.57 10.62 -5.72
N LEU A 199 7.88 10.74 -5.55
CA LEU A 199 8.82 11.10 -6.62
C LEU A 199 9.55 9.91 -7.24
N GLY A 200 9.48 8.73 -6.64
CA GLY A 200 10.20 7.55 -7.11
C GLY A 200 11.69 7.59 -6.77
N ASP A 201 12.46 6.81 -7.54
CA ASP A 201 13.92 6.76 -7.47
C ASP A 201 14.54 8.01 -8.12
N MET A 202 15.14 8.83 -7.27
CA MET A 202 15.78 10.09 -7.62
C MET A 202 17.32 10.00 -7.55
N SER A 203 17.89 8.80 -7.50
CA SER A 203 19.35 8.60 -7.53
C SER A 203 20.02 9.25 -8.74
N SER A 204 19.36 9.25 -9.89
CA SER A 204 19.83 9.91 -11.11
C SER A 204 19.73 11.44 -11.08
N ALA A 205 19.00 12.00 -10.12
CA ALA A 205 18.81 13.43 -9.94
C ALA A 205 19.76 14.05 -8.92
N ILE A 206 20.77 13.29 -8.47
CA ILE A 206 21.88 13.78 -7.64
C ILE A 206 22.77 14.68 -8.51
N ASP A 207 22.34 15.93 -8.68
CA ASP A 207 23.04 16.98 -9.43
C ASP A 207 22.92 18.32 -8.70
N VAL A 208 23.81 19.26 -9.04
CA VAL A 208 23.99 20.57 -8.41
C VAL A 208 22.71 21.42 -8.41
N LEU A 209 21.75 21.14 -9.30
CA LEU A 209 20.52 21.94 -9.48
C LEU A 209 19.26 21.35 -8.82
N PHE A 210 19.38 20.23 -8.11
CA PHE A 210 18.21 19.59 -7.50
C PHE A 210 17.49 20.51 -6.50
N ASP A 211 18.22 21.38 -5.80
CA ASP A 211 17.65 22.34 -4.85
C ASP A 211 16.63 23.29 -5.51
N LEU A 212 16.94 23.81 -6.70
CA LEU A 212 16.07 24.70 -7.47
C LEU A 212 14.85 23.96 -8.01
N ASP A 213 15.03 22.75 -8.50
CA ASP A 213 13.93 21.94 -9.04
C ASP A 213 12.98 21.46 -7.93
N PHE A 214 13.54 21.10 -6.78
CA PHE A 214 12.77 20.80 -5.59
C PHE A 214 11.97 22.01 -5.10
N GLN A 215 12.56 23.22 -5.08
CA GLN A 215 11.84 24.45 -4.74
C GLN A 215 10.63 24.70 -5.66
N LYS A 216 10.79 24.52 -6.97
CA LYS A 216 9.69 24.66 -7.94
C LYS A 216 8.58 23.62 -7.68
N LEU A 217 8.98 22.37 -7.42
CA LEU A 217 8.04 21.31 -7.10
C LEU A 217 7.23 21.63 -5.84
N ILE A 218 7.87 22.03 -4.75
CA ILE A 218 7.19 22.39 -3.50
C ILE A 218 6.20 23.53 -3.73
N GLY A 219 6.56 24.54 -4.54
CA GLY A 219 5.63 25.62 -4.94
C GLY A 219 4.38 25.12 -5.66
N LYS A 220 4.47 24.00 -6.39
CA LYS A 220 3.36 23.37 -7.12
C LYS A 220 2.50 22.48 -6.22
N VAL A 221 3.12 21.58 -5.45
CA VAL A 221 2.40 20.53 -4.70
C VAL A 221 1.85 21.04 -3.36
N TRP A 222 2.49 22.05 -2.77
CA TRP A 222 2.13 22.66 -1.48
C TRP A 222 1.81 24.17 -1.62
N LYS A 223 0.97 24.49 -2.63
CA LYS A 223 0.51 25.85 -2.93
C LYS A 223 -0.23 26.44 -1.72
N GLN A 224 0.05 27.71 -1.38
CA GLN A 224 -0.45 28.42 -0.17
C GLN A 224 0.05 27.87 1.18
N LYS A 225 0.87 26.80 1.17
CA LYS A 225 1.45 26.16 2.36
C LYS A 225 0.43 25.81 3.46
N PRO A 226 -0.69 25.12 3.15
CA PRO A 226 -1.68 24.71 4.15
C PRO A 226 -1.09 23.64 5.09
N GLY A 227 -1.25 23.83 6.40
CA GLY A 227 -0.84 22.86 7.42
C GLY A 227 0.66 22.53 7.40
N VAL A 228 0.98 21.24 7.47
CA VAL A 228 2.33 20.70 7.50
C VAL A 228 2.70 20.07 6.16
N LEU A 229 3.98 20.21 5.78
CA LEU A 229 4.62 19.44 4.73
C LEU A 229 5.74 18.60 5.33
N ILE A 230 5.67 17.29 5.18
CA ILE A 230 6.72 16.36 5.55
C ILE A 230 7.44 15.91 4.27
N VAL A 231 8.76 15.91 4.29
CA VAL A 231 9.58 15.33 3.23
C VAL A 231 10.29 14.12 3.83
N VAL A 232 10.08 12.96 3.24
CA VAL A 232 10.68 11.70 3.68
C VAL A 232 11.61 11.20 2.59
N VAL A 233 12.88 11.01 2.94
CA VAL A 233 13.91 10.50 2.04
C VAL A 233 14.33 9.12 2.52
N PHE A 234 14.20 8.11 1.68
CA PHE A 234 14.65 6.75 1.95
C PHE A 234 15.96 6.47 1.23
N SER A 235 16.95 5.92 1.92
CA SER A 235 18.19 5.44 1.30
C SER A 235 18.83 4.32 2.12
N GLU A 236 19.54 3.44 1.43
CA GLU A 236 20.49 2.51 2.02
C GLU A 236 21.91 3.08 2.11
N THR A 237 22.13 4.27 1.55
CA THR A 237 23.45 4.92 1.51
C THR A 237 23.45 6.25 2.25
N ASP A 238 24.52 6.48 3.02
CA ASP A 238 24.74 7.76 3.68
C ASP A 238 24.85 8.92 2.67
N GLU A 239 25.43 8.66 1.48
CA GLU A 239 25.62 9.66 0.41
C GLU A 239 24.29 10.22 -0.09
N GLY A 240 23.32 9.35 -0.39
CA GLY A 240 21.99 9.77 -0.80
C GLY A 240 21.30 10.64 0.25
N LEU A 241 21.30 10.19 1.52
CA LEU A 241 20.68 10.95 2.61
C LEU A 241 21.35 12.31 2.82
N ASN A 242 22.68 12.37 2.74
CA ASN A 242 23.42 13.62 2.91
C ASN A 242 23.10 14.61 1.79
N PHE A 243 23.12 14.16 0.53
CA PHE A 243 22.82 15.00 -0.62
C PHE A 243 21.41 15.60 -0.52
N PHE A 244 20.39 14.75 -0.33
CA PHE A 244 19.02 15.23 -0.27
C PHE A 244 18.77 16.11 0.97
N ALA A 245 19.39 15.82 2.12
CA ALA A 245 19.33 16.71 3.26
C ALA A 245 19.87 18.10 2.91
N ASP A 246 21.08 18.18 2.35
CA ASP A 246 21.73 19.44 1.95
C ASP A 246 20.88 20.22 0.93
N SER A 247 20.24 19.55 -0.03
CA SER A 247 19.39 20.21 -1.04
C SER A 247 18.01 20.65 -0.51
N ILE A 248 17.43 19.92 0.46
CA ILE A 248 16.09 20.20 0.98
C ILE A 248 16.13 21.27 2.08
N ASN A 249 17.18 21.32 2.90
CA ASN A 249 17.29 22.21 4.05
C ASN A 249 17.16 23.72 3.73
N PRO A 250 17.71 24.24 2.62
CA PRO A 250 17.45 25.62 2.20
C PRO A 250 15.97 25.92 1.98
N THR A 251 15.19 24.96 1.47
CA THR A 251 13.75 25.11 1.24
C THR A 251 12.94 24.98 2.52
N LYS A 252 13.36 24.06 3.41
CA LYS A 252 12.80 23.86 4.75
C LYS A 252 12.96 25.12 5.61
N SER A 253 14.17 25.68 5.69
CA SER A 253 14.45 26.89 6.48
C SER A 253 13.59 28.09 6.04
N LYS A 254 13.43 28.31 4.73
CA LYS A 254 12.54 29.34 4.17
C LYS A 254 11.05 29.10 4.47
N SER A 255 10.65 27.88 4.81
CA SER A 255 9.26 27.50 5.09
C SER A 255 8.90 27.52 6.58
N GLY A 256 9.85 27.89 7.45
CA GLY A 256 9.67 27.97 8.89
C GLY A 256 9.39 26.60 9.52
N LYS A 257 8.64 26.56 10.62
CA LYS A 257 8.37 25.33 11.37
C LYS A 257 7.37 24.36 10.71
N ARG A 258 6.77 24.73 9.57
CA ARG A 258 5.72 23.96 8.88
C ARG A 258 6.24 22.90 7.92
N MET A 259 7.51 22.98 7.53
CA MET A 259 8.15 21.97 6.71
C MET A 259 9.09 21.13 7.57
N LYS A 260 9.03 19.81 7.41
CA LYS A 260 9.79 18.83 8.18
C LYS A 260 10.52 17.87 7.26
N LEU A 261 11.72 17.45 7.68
CA LEU A 261 12.54 16.50 6.94
C LEU A 261 12.78 15.25 7.78
N ILE A 262 12.46 14.09 7.21
CA ILE A 262 12.72 12.77 7.79
C ILE A 262 13.71 12.05 6.87
N LEU A 263 14.74 11.45 7.46
CA LEU A 263 15.69 10.60 6.74
C LEU A 263 15.52 9.16 7.21
N CYS A 264 15.24 8.26 6.28
CA CYS A 264 15.10 6.83 6.54
C CYS A 264 16.34 6.08 6.06
N GLY A 265 17.11 5.50 6.99
CA GLY A 265 18.37 4.79 6.72
C GLY A 265 19.54 5.25 7.58
N SER A 266 20.74 4.81 7.24
CA SER A 266 21.97 5.21 7.95
C SER A 266 22.38 6.64 7.57
N ALA A 267 21.91 7.65 8.30
CA ALA A 267 22.35 9.03 8.06
C ALA A 267 23.67 9.35 8.76
N SER A 268 24.51 10.18 8.12
CA SER A 268 25.72 10.74 8.75
C SER A 268 25.37 11.66 9.93
N ARG A 269 26.35 11.97 10.80
CA ARG A 269 26.16 12.91 11.93
C ARG A 269 25.66 14.30 11.47
N LYS A 270 26.11 14.78 10.31
CA LYS A 270 25.68 16.07 9.76
C LYS A 270 24.21 16.02 9.37
N ALA A 271 23.82 15.05 8.54
CA ALA A 271 22.44 14.88 8.10
C ALA A 271 21.46 14.61 9.27
N LYS A 272 21.93 13.95 10.33
CA LYS A 272 21.18 13.80 11.60
C LYS A 272 20.88 15.11 12.31
N THR A 273 21.75 16.11 12.18
CA THR A 273 21.58 17.40 12.86
C THR A 273 20.62 18.32 12.11
N GLU A 274 20.51 18.12 10.79
CA GLU A 274 19.70 19.00 9.93
C GLU A 274 18.29 18.45 9.62
N SER A 275 18.05 17.17 9.91
CA SER A 275 16.73 16.53 9.83
C SER A 275 15.94 16.68 11.13
N ASP A 276 14.62 16.50 11.05
CA ASP A 276 13.72 16.52 12.20
C ASP A 276 13.54 15.11 12.82
N LEU A 277 13.77 14.05 12.04
CA LEU A 277 13.78 12.65 12.48
C LEU A 277 14.75 11.83 11.60
N VAL A 278 15.50 10.92 12.22
CA VAL A 278 16.25 9.86 11.53
C VAL A 278 15.90 8.52 12.16
N THR A 279 15.45 7.57 11.34
CA THR A 279 15.08 6.22 11.76
C THR A 279 15.25 5.25 10.60
N ASP A 280 15.23 3.96 10.84
CA ASP A 280 15.15 2.90 9.82
C ASP A 280 13.76 2.23 9.80
N LYS A 281 12.86 2.63 10.69
CA LYS A 281 11.54 2.00 10.84
C LYS A 281 10.44 2.86 10.24
N LEU A 282 9.72 2.29 9.28
CA LEU A 282 8.57 2.95 8.65
C LEU A 282 7.47 3.31 9.64
N ASP A 283 7.19 2.46 10.62
CA ASP A 283 6.15 2.70 11.63
C ASP A 283 6.42 3.98 12.43
N GLU A 284 7.67 4.17 12.87
CA GLU A 284 8.10 5.38 13.58
C GLU A 284 7.92 6.64 12.72
N ILE A 285 8.18 6.54 11.40
CA ILE A 285 7.98 7.65 10.45
C ILE A 285 6.50 8.06 10.38
N ILE A 286 5.60 7.09 10.23
CA ILE A 286 4.17 7.34 10.13
C ILE A 286 3.63 7.92 11.44
N GLN A 287 3.95 7.30 12.58
CA GLN A 287 3.51 7.73 13.90
C GLN A 287 4.02 9.14 14.24
N TRP A 288 5.30 9.42 13.98
CA TRP A 288 5.89 10.73 14.23
C TRP A 288 5.25 11.81 13.36
N SER A 289 5.03 11.51 12.08
CA SER A 289 4.40 12.43 11.13
C SER A 289 3.00 12.85 11.59
N GLN A 290 2.21 11.90 12.07
CA GLN A 290 0.88 12.16 12.62
C GLN A 290 0.95 13.00 13.90
N THR A 291 1.92 12.75 14.77
CA THR A 291 2.15 13.52 16.00
C THR A 291 2.53 14.98 15.69
N VAL A 292 3.39 15.20 14.70
CA VAL A 292 3.79 16.55 14.25
C VAL A 292 2.59 17.34 13.75
N TYR A 293 1.71 16.72 12.96
CA TYR A 293 0.49 17.37 12.50
C TYR A 293 -0.42 17.76 13.67
N GLN A 294 -0.61 16.87 14.64
CA GLN A 294 -1.45 17.12 15.82
C GLN A 294 -0.91 18.28 16.67
N ASN A 295 0.40 18.40 16.83
CA ASN A 295 1.04 19.47 17.60
C ASN A 295 1.05 20.84 16.90
N GLN A 296 0.61 20.93 15.64
CA GLN A 296 0.45 22.20 14.92
C GLN A 296 -0.99 22.75 14.97
N LYS A 297 -1.94 22.03 15.61
CA LYS A 297 -3.28 22.55 15.91
C LYS A 297 -3.25 23.51 17.08
#